data_AF-A0A1L9USD6-F1
#
_entry.id   AF-A0A1L9USD6-F1
#
_cell.length_a   1.000
_cell.length_b   1.000
_cell.length_c   1.000
_cell.angle_alpha   90.00
_cell.angle_beta   90.00
_cell.angle_gamma   90.00
#
_symmetry.space_group_name_H-M   'P 1'
#
loop_
_entity.id
_entity.type
_entity.pdbx_description
1 polymer ?
#
loop_
_entity_poly.entity_id
_entity_poly.type
_entity_poly.pdbx_seq_one_letter_code
_entity_poly.pdbx_strand_id
1 'polypeptide(L)'
;MSFNRKYAGLPDLDLAPDIYETPDLTDEASTVPTTTIRTASNADDDAGSNSDIDRQGINADEARAHFLGATVDARDVNFSDSIAMKRKAYKNKNRRRRRHENGSEELEDISDSEDESLERKLARLRREVEELKDEMAARQSETEPEAAEEKEQADDGVLELSRALDNLYTSRSDNTGPHSAAAILAQKIATKSTSQTAAPSTQNADATTQPEPTPPSSGVLAHAAAFDGRLALIEAAMGISSSSNPFVSDGISEPALQPVLPAVDHLTSRLTTLMNILVGPNPVSAVPTMGSAPPSTTVTTPHLETLSTRVRKLTADTEALASARKRAVDAAKAAQNARIASAALEPSDMSVSSSSATEVDPAATQRDEQATKIQALYATLPTIQSLHPILPSVLERLRSLRAIHAGAAQASESLDTLEKRQADMAREIEQWREGLQVVEEKMGQGEAAMKSNIELVEPWVRDLEARLDRLEGQGA
;
A
#
# COMPACT_ATOMS: atom_id res chain seq x y z
N MET A 1 15.93 36.65 -22.93
CA MET A 1 16.43 35.27 -22.94
C MET A 1 17.86 35.29 -22.42
N SER A 2 18.12 34.72 -21.25
CA SER A 2 19.47 34.65 -20.68
C SER A 2 20.27 33.59 -21.43
N PHE A 3 21.33 33.99 -22.12
CA PHE A 3 22.22 33.06 -22.82
C PHE A 3 22.81 32.03 -21.86
N ASN A 4 22.71 30.74 -22.22
CA ASN A 4 23.38 29.68 -21.48
C ASN A 4 24.90 29.83 -21.66
N ARG A 5 25.62 30.11 -20.57
CA ARG A 5 27.07 30.37 -20.55
C ARG A 5 27.90 29.24 -21.19
N LYS A 6 27.35 28.02 -21.27
CA LYS A 6 27.99 26.85 -21.91
C LYS A 6 28.19 27.03 -23.41
N TYR A 7 27.33 27.79 -24.10
CA TYR A 7 27.32 27.87 -25.57
C TYR A 7 27.81 29.21 -26.13
N ALA A 8 28.10 30.20 -25.26
CA ALA A 8 28.49 31.55 -25.66
C ALA A 8 29.85 31.64 -26.40
N GLY A 9 30.67 30.59 -26.34
CA GLY A 9 31.99 30.53 -27.00
C GLY A 9 31.98 29.83 -28.37
N LEU A 10 30.84 29.31 -28.82
CA LEU A 10 30.74 28.65 -30.12
C LEU A 10 30.36 29.68 -31.20
N PRO A 11 31.09 29.76 -32.34
CA PRO A 11 30.62 30.50 -33.51
C PRO A 11 29.39 29.79 -34.12
N ASP A 12 28.51 30.55 -34.77
CA ASP A 12 27.25 30.08 -35.40
C ASP A 12 26.21 29.47 -34.45
N LEU A 13 25.94 30.12 -33.30
CA LEU A 13 24.80 29.77 -32.46
C LEU A 13 23.49 30.35 -33.04
N ASP A 14 22.51 29.49 -33.31
CA ASP A 14 21.18 29.94 -33.72
C ASP A 14 20.45 30.65 -32.56
N LEU A 15 19.94 31.85 -32.82
CA LEU A 15 19.21 32.70 -31.87
C LEU A 15 17.69 32.62 -32.07
N ALA A 16 17.23 31.77 -32.97
CA ALA A 16 15.82 31.57 -33.19
C ALA A 16 15.11 30.98 -31.96
N PRO A 17 13.77 31.08 -31.88
CA PRO A 17 12.97 30.37 -30.90
C PRO A 17 13.35 28.89 -30.80
N ASP A 18 13.54 28.40 -29.57
CA ASP A 18 13.89 27.00 -29.29
C ASP A 18 12.78 26.02 -29.71
N ILE A 19 11.53 26.49 -29.65
CA ILE A 19 10.34 25.69 -29.96
C ILE A 19 9.48 26.48 -30.96
N TYR A 20 9.24 25.87 -32.11
CA TYR A 20 8.25 26.33 -33.09
C TYR A 20 7.03 25.43 -33.01
N GLU A 21 6.09 25.78 -32.13
CA GLU A 21 4.84 25.07 -31.96
C GLU A 21 3.70 25.77 -32.71
N THR A 22 2.73 24.97 -33.17
CA THR A 22 1.44 25.50 -33.60
C THR A 22 0.73 26.09 -32.38
N PRO A 23 0.02 27.23 -32.51
CA PRO A 23 -0.73 27.78 -31.38
C PRO A 23 -1.68 26.73 -30.81
N ASP A 24 -1.69 26.59 -29.49
CA ASP A 24 -2.56 25.66 -28.79
C ASP A 24 -4.02 25.91 -29.21
N LEU A 25 -4.61 24.89 -29.84
CA LEU A 25 -6.03 24.89 -30.17
C LEU A 25 -6.79 24.79 -28.86
N THR A 26 -7.34 25.91 -28.39
CA THR A 26 -8.26 25.92 -27.25
C THR A 26 -9.45 25.02 -27.56
N ASP A 27 -9.84 24.16 -26.61
CA ASP A 27 -10.95 23.21 -26.74
C ASP A 27 -12.29 23.86 -27.18
N GLU A 28 -12.42 25.19 -27.04
CA GLU A 28 -13.62 25.94 -27.43
C GLU A 28 -13.73 26.23 -28.95
N ALA A 29 -12.65 26.06 -29.72
CA ALA A 29 -12.63 26.31 -31.18
C ALA A 29 -12.42 25.02 -31.98
N SER A 30 -13.27 24.02 -31.74
CA SER A 30 -13.28 22.78 -32.50
C SER A 30 -13.60 23.03 -33.99
N THR A 31 -12.66 22.69 -34.86
CA THR A 31 -12.79 22.73 -36.33
C THR A 31 -12.63 21.35 -36.97
N VAL A 32 -12.95 20.27 -36.23
CA VAL A 32 -12.93 18.92 -36.77
C VAL A 32 -14.34 18.47 -37.16
N PRO A 33 -14.61 18.11 -38.44
CA PRO A 33 -15.84 17.41 -38.79
C PRO A 33 -15.88 16.06 -38.08
N THR A 34 -16.99 15.79 -37.39
CA THR A 34 -17.31 14.58 -36.62
C THR A 34 -17.30 13.31 -37.48
N THR A 35 -16.15 12.83 -37.93
CA THR A 35 -15.99 11.50 -38.54
C THR A 35 -14.59 10.95 -38.28
N THR A 36 -14.25 10.68 -37.03
CA THR A 36 -13.25 9.66 -36.69
C THR A 36 -13.51 9.25 -35.26
N ILE A 37 -14.23 8.14 -35.14
CA ILE A 37 -14.39 7.38 -33.91
C ILE A 37 -12.99 6.99 -33.45
N ARG A 38 -12.41 7.80 -32.55
CA ARG A 38 -11.29 7.39 -31.71
C ARG A 38 -11.91 6.89 -30.42
N THR A 39 -11.63 5.63 -30.13
CA THR A 39 -11.98 4.91 -28.91
C THR A 39 -11.42 5.65 -27.69
N ALA A 40 -12.15 6.64 -27.21
CA ALA A 40 -12.16 6.97 -25.80
C ALA A 40 -12.83 5.78 -25.10
N SER A 41 -12.22 5.29 -24.03
CA SER A 41 -12.83 4.29 -23.14
C SER A 41 -14.08 4.91 -22.52
N ASN A 42 -15.19 4.79 -23.25
CA ASN A 42 -16.48 5.24 -22.82
C ASN A 42 -16.99 4.16 -21.87
N ALA A 43 -16.75 4.34 -20.57
CA ALA A 43 -17.33 3.48 -19.53
C ALA A 43 -18.87 3.50 -19.53
N ASP A 44 -19.47 4.46 -20.27
CA ASP A 44 -20.92 4.59 -20.45
C ASP A 44 -21.46 4.00 -21.77
N ASP A 45 -20.65 3.62 -22.77
CA ASP A 45 -21.20 3.02 -24.02
C ASP A 45 -21.46 1.52 -23.91
N ASP A 46 -21.03 0.87 -22.82
CA ASP A 46 -21.47 -0.49 -22.53
C ASP A 46 -22.67 -0.49 -21.57
N ALA A 47 -23.13 0.64 -21.03
CA ALA A 47 -24.21 0.69 -20.03
C ALA A 47 -25.64 0.69 -20.62
N GLY A 48 -25.80 0.35 -21.90
CA GLY A 48 -27.09 0.26 -22.59
C GLY A 48 -27.72 -1.13 -22.57
N SER A 49 -28.46 -1.46 -21.50
CA SER A 49 -29.65 -2.33 -21.51
C SER A 49 -29.69 -3.58 -22.40
N ASN A 50 -28.68 -4.44 -22.40
CA ASN A 50 -28.90 -5.81 -22.88
C ASN A 50 -29.82 -6.51 -21.87
N SER A 51 -31.11 -6.68 -22.20
CA SER A 51 -32.10 -7.36 -21.35
C SER A 51 -31.74 -8.81 -21.03
N ASP A 52 -30.84 -9.39 -21.83
CA ASP A 52 -30.39 -10.78 -21.71
C ASP A 52 -29.20 -10.93 -20.75
N ILE A 53 -28.58 -9.82 -20.31
CA ILE A 53 -27.42 -9.83 -19.43
C ILE A 53 -27.78 -9.16 -18.10
N ASP A 54 -27.96 -9.96 -17.05
CA ASP A 54 -28.07 -9.43 -15.70
C ASP A 54 -26.68 -8.97 -15.22
N ARG A 55 -26.54 -7.67 -14.97
CA ARG A 55 -25.31 -7.02 -14.52
C ARG A 55 -25.42 -6.54 -13.07
N GLN A 56 -26.12 -7.29 -12.22
CA GLN A 56 -26.11 -7.05 -10.78
C GLN A 56 -24.67 -6.93 -10.26
N GLY A 57 -24.35 -5.76 -9.70
CA GLY A 57 -23.05 -5.50 -9.08
C GLY A 57 -22.85 -6.43 -7.88
N ILE A 58 -21.70 -7.09 -7.83
CA ILE A 58 -21.40 -8.01 -6.73
C ILE A 58 -20.98 -7.16 -5.53
N ASN A 59 -21.80 -7.16 -4.48
CA ASN A 59 -21.41 -6.60 -3.20
C ASN A 59 -20.49 -7.58 -2.47
N ALA A 60 -19.18 -7.29 -2.47
CA ALA A 60 -18.17 -8.17 -1.89
C ALA A 60 -18.36 -8.40 -0.38
N ASP A 61 -18.88 -7.42 0.35
CA ASP A 61 -19.09 -7.54 1.79
C ASP A 61 -20.27 -8.46 2.13
N GLU A 62 -21.36 -8.36 1.35
CA GLU A 62 -22.53 -9.24 1.47
C GLU A 62 -22.16 -10.68 1.06
N ALA A 63 -21.48 -10.83 -0.08
CA ALA A 63 -20.96 -12.13 -0.51
C ALA A 63 -20.05 -12.75 0.56
N ARG A 64 -19.15 -11.96 1.17
CA ARG A 64 -18.29 -12.44 2.26
C ARG A 64 -19.12 -12.92 3.45
N ALA A 65 -20.17 -12.21 3.85
CA ALA A 65 -21.05 -12.63 4.94
C ALA A 65 -21.75 -13.97 4.63
N HIS A 66 -22.17 -14.19 3.37
CA HIS A 66 -22.77 -15.45 2.94
C HIS A 66 -21.81 -16.65 3.01
N PHE A 67 -20.53 -16.46 2.68
CA PHE A 67 -19.55 -17.55 2.64
C PHE A 67 -18.74 -17.75 3.93
N LEU A 68 -18.76 -16.79 4.87
CA LEU A 68 -17.96 -16.85 6.10
C LEU A 68 -18.25 -18.10 6.97
N GLY A 69 -19.49 -18.59 6.97
CA GLY A 69 -19.88 -19.80 7.71
C GLY A 69 -19.64 -21.13 6.98
N ALA A 70 -19.34 -21.09 5.68
CA ALA A 70 -19.16 -22.29 4.87
C ALA A 70 -17.68 -22.69 4.87
N THR A 71 -17.33 -23.75 5.61
CA THR A 71 -15.97 -24.33 5.54
C THR A 71 -15.94 -25.51 4.58
N VAL A 72 -14.89 -25.55 3.76
CA VAL A 72 -14.69 -26.56 2.71
C VAL A 72 -13.48 -27.41 3.07
N ASP A 73 -13.65 -28.73 3.09
CA ASP A 73 -12.55 -29.69 3.23
C ASP A 73 -12.06 -30.13 1.85
N ALA A 74 -10.77 -29.92 1.61
CA ALA A 74 -10.09 -30.17 0.34
C ALA A 74 -9.08 -31.32 0.38
N ARG A 75 -8.93 -32.02 1.52
CA ARG A 75 -7.83 -32.98 1.73
C ARG A 75 -7.86 -34.21 0.81
N ASP A 76 -9.06 -34.69 0.47
CA ASP A 76 -9.23 -35.92 -0.31
C ASP A 76 -9.65 -35.67 -1.78
N VAL A 77 -9.50 -34.44 -2.26
CA VAL A 77 -10.03 -34.04 -3.57
C VAL A 77 -9.04 -34.42 -4.67
N ASN A 78 -9.51 -35.20 -5.65
CA ASN A 78 -8.70 -35.67 -6.77
C ASN A 78 -9.29 -35.15 -8.09
N PHE A 79 -8.60 -34.18 -8.70
CA PHE A 79 -8.90 -33.63 -10.04
C PHE A 79 -8.08 -34.26 -11.16
N SER A 80 -7.23 -35.24 -10.85
CA SER A 80 -6.58 -35.99 -11.93
C SER A 80 -7.69 -36.68 -12.72
N ASP A 81 -7.73 -36.44 -14.02
CA ASP A 81 -8.71 -37.02 -14.96
C ASP A 81 -8.49 -38.54 -15.17
N SER A 82 -7.88 -39.20 -14.18
CA SER A 82 -7.64 -40.63 -14.15
C SER A 82 -8.94 -41.36 -13.87
N ILE A 83 -9.48 -41.99 -14.90
CA ILE A 83 -10.74 -42.76 -14.88
C ILE A 83 -10.66 -43.98 -13.92
N ALA A 84 -9.47 -44.37 -13.46
CA ALA A 84 -9.25 -45.52 -12.59
C ALA A 84 -9.72 -45.31 -11.13
N MET A 85 -9.89 -44.07 -10.67
CA MET A 85 -10.33 -43.77 -9.31
C MET A 85 -11.60 -42.91 -9.34
N LYS A 86 -12.57 -43.21 -8.46
CA LYS A 86 -13.81 -42.42 -8.34
C LYS A 86 -13.45 -40.95 -8.06
N ARG A 87 -13.94 -40.03 -8.91
CA ARG A 87 -13.72 -38.58 -8.76
C ARG A 87 -14.20 -38.15 -7.37
N LYS A 88 -13.29 -37.69 -6.52
CA LYS A 88 -13.60 -37.14 -5.19
C LYS A 88 -13.68 -35.63 -5.31
N ALA A 89 -14.84 -35.05 -5.03
CA ALA A 89 -15.09 -33.62 -5.03
C ALA A 89 -14.93 -33.02 -3.61
N TYR A 90 -14.80 -31.69 -3.52
CA TYR A 90 -14.79 -30.96 -2.26
C TYR A 90 -16.04 -31.29 -1.41
N LYS A 91 -15.85 -31.45 -0.10
CA LYS A 91 -16.97 -31.63 0.86
C LYS A 91 -17.12 -30.34 1.66
N ASN A 92 -18.32 -29.75 1.63
CA ASN A 92 -18.65 -28.62 2.51
C ASN A 92 -19.20 -29.15 3.84
N LYS A 93 -18.64 -28.68 4.96
CA LYS A 93 -19.17 -29.01 6.29
C LYS A 93 -20.27 -28.03 6.65
N ASN A 94 -21.35 -28.03 5.85
CA ASN A 94 -22.49 -27.18 6.14
C ASN A 94 -23.40 -27.92 7.12
N ARG A 95 -23.43 -27.45 8.38
CA ARG A 95 -24.46 -27.80 9.35
C ARG A 95 -25.79 -27.26 8.82
N ARG A 96 -26.46 -28.02 7.95
CA ARG A 96 -27.75 -27.65 7.37
C ARG A 96 -28.80 -27.64 8.48
N ARG A 97 -28.98 -26.47 9.11
CA ARG A 97 -30.22 -26.14 9.79
C ARG A 97 -31.25 -25.86 8.71
N ARG A 98 -32.04 -26.87 8.31
CA ARG A 98 -33.26 -26.61 7.56
C ARG A 98 -34.28 -26.08 8.55
N ARG A 99 -34.61 -24.79 8.42
CA ARG A 99 -35.72 -24.17 9.14
C ARG A 99 -37.01 -24.60 8.46
N HIS A 100 -37.75 -25.52 9.07
CA HIS A 100 -39.15 -25.76 8.69
C HIS A 100 -40.04 -24.62 9.17
N GLU A 101 -41.12 -24.37 8.45
CA GLU A 101 -42.04 -23.23 8.62
C GLU A 101 -42.78 -23.20 9.98
N ASN A 102 -42.62 -24.22 10.83
CA ASN A 102 -43.34 -24.34 12.09
C ASN A 102 -42.45 -24.43 13.36
N GLY A 103 -41.28 -23.77 13.35
CA GLY A 103 -40.58 -23.33 14.56
C GLY A 103 -40.12 -24.40 15.58
N SER A 104 -40.28 -25.69 15.32
CA SER A 104 -39.82 -26.78 16.19
C SER A 104 -38.48 -27.33 15.69
N GLU A 105 -37.44 -27.22 16.52
CA GLU A 105 -36.15 -27.88 16.32
C GLU A 105 -36.28 -29.35 16.74
N GLU A 106 -36.61 -30.23 15.80
CA GLU A 106 -36.51 -31.67 16.02
C GLU A 106 -35.10 -32.12 15.59
N LEU A 107 -34.31 -32.61 16.54
CA LEU A 107 -33.10 -33.36 16.25
C LEU A 107 -33.55 -34.65 15.58
N GLU A 108 -33.60 -34.66 14.25
CA GLU A 108 -33.93 -35.86 13.49
C GLU A 108 -32.89 -36.93 13.81
N ASP A 109 -33.44 -38.08 14.17
CA ASP A 109 -32.83 -39.30 14.65
C ASP A 109 -31.63 -39.71 13.78
N ILE A 110 -30.43 -39.65 14.36
CA ILE A 110 -29.19 -40.14 13.73
C ILE A 110 -29.19 -41.66 13.89
N SER A 111 -30.08 -42.32 13.16
CA SER A 111 -30.07 -43.77 13.02
C SER A 111 -29.66 -44.09 11.59
N ASP A 112 -28.48 -44.71 11.48
CA ASP A 112 -28.02 -45.55 10.35
C ASP A 112 -27.02 -44.97 9.32
N SER A 113 -26.40 -43.80 9.52
CA SER A 113 -25.34 -43.36 8.57
C SER A 113 -24.14 -42.58 9.14
N GLU A 114 -23.88 -42.65 10.44
CA GLU A 114 -22.60 -42.19 10.97
C GLU A 114 -21.78 -43.40 11.41
N ASP A 115 -20.67 -43.66 10.71
CA ASP A 115 -19.59 -44.50 11.22
C ASP A 115 -19.28 -44.01 12.64
N GLU A 116 -19.69 -44.79 13.63
CA GLU A 116 -19.50 -44.44 15.03
C GLU A 116 -18.06 -44.04 15.26
N SER A 117 -17.86 -42.88 15.90
CA SER A 117 -16.51 -42.45 16.26
C SER A 117 -15.80 -43.61 16.95
N LEU A 118 -14.53 -43.85 16.61
CA LEU A 118 -13.78 -45.02 17.10
C LEU A 118 -13.84 -45.16 18.63
N GLU A 119 -13.98 -44.03 19.34
CA GLU A 119 -14.20 -43.98 20.78
C GLU A 119 -15.58 -44.49 21.20
N ARG A 120 -16.65 -44.07 20.52
CA ARG A 120 -18.01 -44.58 20.76
C ARG A 120 -18.13 -46.06 20.40
N LYS A 121 -17.45 -46.48 19.33
CA LYS A 121 -17.36 -47.89 18.92
C LYS A 121 -16.61 -48.74 19.95
N LEU A 122 -15.50 -48.26 20.51
CA LEU A 122 -14.76 -48.94 21.59
C LEU A 122 -15.58 -49.00 22.88
N ALA A 123 -16.29 -47.93 23.23
CA ALA A 123 -17.15 -47.92 24.41
C ALA A 123 -18.33 -48.91 24.28
N ARG A 124 -18.91 -49.02 23.08
CA ARG A 124 -19.93 -50.04 22.80
C ARG A 124 -19.34 -51.45 22.88
N LEU A 125 -18.23 -51.71 22.19
CA LEU A 125 -17.58 -53.03 22.22
C LEU A 125 -17.18 -53.45 23.63
N ARG A 126 -16.74 -52.51 24.48
CA ARG A 126 -16.47 -52.78 25.90
C ARG A 126 -17.74 -53.27 26.61
N ARG A 127 -18.86 -52.59 26.39
CA ARG A 127 -20.15 -52.96 26.98
C ARG A 127 -20.64 -54.31 26.46
N GLU A 128 -20.51 -54.58 25.16
CA GLU A 128 -20.89 -55.87 24.57
C GLU A 128 -20.00 -57.01 25.10
N VAL A 129 -18.70 -56.79 25.30
CA VAL A 129 -17.79 -57.79 25.88
C VAL A 129 -18.04 -58.00 27.37
N GLU A 130 -18.41 -56.95 28.10
CA GLU A 130 -18.82 -57.03 29.51
C GLU A 130 -20.14 -57.80 29.66
N GLU A 131 -21.11 -57.54 28.79
CA GLU A 131 -22.37 -58.28 28.71
C GLU A 131 -22.14 -59.76 28.38
N LEU A 132 -21.27 -60.08 27.42
CA LEU A 132 -20.88 -61.46 27.10
C LEU A 132 -20.16 -62.16 28.26
N LYS A 133 -19.33 -61.43 29.02
CA LYS A 133 -18.65 -61.97 30.20
C LYS A 133 -19.65 -62.31 31.31
N ASP A 134 -20.64 -61.44 31.52
CA ASP A 134 -21.71 -61.67 32.49
C ASP A 134 -22.62 -62.85 32.07
N GLU A 135 -22.92 -63.00 30.78
CA GLU A 135 -23.66 -64.15 30.23
C GLU A 135 -22.90 -65.48 30.41
N MET A 136 -21.58 -65.49 30.20
CA MET A 136 -20.75 -66.70 30.43
C MET A 136 -20.67 -67.05 31.92
N ALA A 137 -20.51 -66.06 32.80
CA ALA A 137 -20.52 -66.28 34.25
C ALA A 137 -21.88 -66.81 34.74
N ALA A 138 -22.99 -66.30 34.20
CA ALA A 138 -24.33 -66.81 34.49
C ALA A 138 -24.48 -68.27 34.00
N ARG A 139 -24.04 -68.60 32.78
CA ARG A 139 -24.09 -69.96 32.22
C ARG A 139 -23.20 -70.97 32.96
N GLN A 140 -22.04 -70.55 33.47
CA GLN A 140 -21.18 -71.39 34.31
C GLN A 140 -21.89 -71.75 35.64
N SER A 141 -22.67 -70.84 36.22
CA SER A 141 -23.42 -71.11 37.44
C SER A 141 -24.60 -72.08 37.23
N GLU A 142 -25.09 -72.23 35.99
CA GLU A 142 -26.26 -73.05 35.64
C GLU A 142 -25.92 -74.43 35.04
N THR A 143 -24.65 -74.73 34.69
CA THR A 143 -24.30 -76.00 34.01
C THR A 143 -23.52 -76.99 34.90
N GLU A 144 -23.97 -78.25 34.95
CA GLU A 144 -23.29 -79.40 35.57
C GLU A 144 -21.97 -79.83 34.85
N PRO A 145 -21.04 -80.55 35.53
CA PRO A 145 -19.59 -80.53 35.26
C PRO A 145 -19.12 -81.55 34.19
N GLU A 146 -19.78 -81.66 33.04
CA GLU A 146 -19.35 -82.59 31.97
C GLU A 146 -18.82 -81.91 30.68
N ALA A 147 -18.71 -80.57 30.64
CA ALA A 147 -18.16 -79.83 29.49
C ALA A 147 -17.17 -78.71 29.89
N ALA A 148 -16.26 -79.01 30.82
CA ALA A 148 -15.36 -78.02 31.41
C ALA A 148 -14.22 -77.55 30.47
N GLU A 149 -13.64 -78.45 29.66
CA GLU A 149 -12.41 -78.13 28.91
C GLU A 149 -12.61 -77.15 27.73
N GLU A 150 -13.76 -77.18 27.04
CA GLU A 150 -14.06 -76.25 25.93
C GLU A 150 -14.57 -74.89 26.41
N LYS A 151 -15.20 -74.83 27.60
CA LYS A 151 -15.72 -73.58 28.18
C LYS A 151 -14.61 -72.72 28.77
N GLU A 152 -13.66 -73.33 29.49
CA GLU A 152 -12.52 -72.61 30.05
C GLU A 152 -11.70 -71.88 28.96
N GLN A 153 -11.56 -72.46 27.77
CA GLN A 153 -10.87 -71.82 26.65
C GLN A 153 -11.63 -70.60 26.08
N ALA A 154 -12.98 -70.68 26.03
CA ALA A 154 -13.81 -69.57 25.57
C ALA A 154 -13.79 -68.41 26.59
N ASP A 155 -13.81 -68.75 27.88
CA ASP A 155 -13.72 -67.77 28.96
C ASP A 155 -12.34 -67.09 29.00
N ASP A 156 -11.26 -67.83 28.80
CA ASP A 156 -9.90 -67.28 28.69
C ASP A 156 -9.79 -66.35 27.47
N GLY A 157 -10.40 -66.71 26.33
CA GLY A 157 -10.47 -65.85 25.14
C GLY A 157 -11.22 -64.53 25.34
N VAL A 158 -12.32 -64.52 26.10
CA VAL A 158 -13.08 -63.29 26.44
C VAL A 158 -12.28 -62.43 27.43
N LEU A 159 -11.56 -63.04 28.36
CA LEU A 159 -10.66 -62.35 29.28
C LEU A 159 -9.47 -61.72 28.54
N GLU A 160 -8.86 -62.42 27.57
CA GLU A 160 -7.83 -61.86 26.70
C GLU A 160 -8.34 -60.68 25.86
N LEU A 161 -9.56 -60.78 25.31
CA LEU A 161 -10.18 -59.70 24.53
C LEU A 161 -10.44 -58.46 25.40
N SER A 162 -10.92 -58.64 26.64
CA SER A 162 -11.11 -57.54 27.59
C SER A 162 -9.79 -56.84 27.93
N ARG A 163 -8.71 -57.59 28.15
CA ARG A 163 -7.36 -57.05 28.39
C ARG A 163 -6.82 -56.31 27.17
N ALA A 164 -7.05 -56.82 25.97
CA ALA A 164 -6.63 -56.18 24.72
C ALA A 164 -7.37 -54.85 24.48
N LEU A 165 -8.68 -54.80 24.75
CA LEU A 165 -9.48 -53.57 24.64
C LEU A 165 -9.10 -52.53 25.71
N ASP A 166 -8.84 -52.95 26.95
CA ASP A 166 -8.37 -52.08 28.02
C ASP A 166 -6.98 -51.49 27.71
N ASN A 167 -6.04 -52.30 27.20
CA ASN A 167 -4.72 -51.83 26.78
C ASN A 167 -4.77 -50.84 25.61
N LEU A 168 -5.72 -51.00 24.69
CA LEU A 168 -5.90 -50.08 23.57
C LEU A 168 -6.54 -48.77 24.01
N TYR A 169 -7.41 -48.81 25.02
CA TYR A 169 -8.00 -47.62 25.63
C TYR A 169 -6.96 -46.82 26.45
N THR A 170 -6.14 -47.48 27.26
CA THR A 170 -5.06 -46.82 28.04
C THR A 170 -3.97 -46.25 27.14
N SER A 171 -3.51 -47.02 26.15
CA SER A 171 -2.56 -46.56 25.11
C SER A 171 -3.03 -45.28 24.40
N ARG A 172 -4.34 -45.15 24.16
CA ARG A 172 -4.91 -43.95 23.54
C ARG A 172 -5.17 -42.81 24.52
N SER A 173 -5.53 -43.12 25.76
CA SER A 173 -5.68 -42.14 26.84
C SER A 173 -4.34 -41.45 27.14
N ASP A 174 -3.22 -42.18 27.11
CA ASP A 174 -1.87 -41.62 27.31
C ASP A 174 -1.41 -40.71 26.16
N ASN A 175 -1.99 -40.86 24.96
CA ASN A 175 -1.79 -39.92 23.84
C ASN A 175 -2.49 -38.55 24.05
N THR A 176 -3.26 -38.39 25.14
CA THR A 176 -3.85 -37.11 25.57
C THR A 176 -3.10 -36.47 26.75
N GLY A 177 -1.83 -36.85 26.95
CA GLY A 177 -0.97 -36.25 27.97
C GLY A 177 -0.80 -34.72 27.83
N PRO A 178 -0.25 -34.05 28.87
CA PRO A 178 -0.13 -32.59 29.01
C PRO A 178 0.70 -31.87 27.93
N HIS A 179 1.22 -32.61 26.94
CA HIS A 179 1.95 -32.10 25.78
C HIS A 179 1.13 -32.11 24.48
N SER A 180 -0.17 -32.40 24.55
CA SER A 180 -1.05 -32.29 23.39
C SER A 180 -1.04 -30.85 22.86
N ALA A 181 -0.87 -30.70 21.54
CA ALA A 181 -0.85 -29.40 20.86
C ALA A 181 -2.09 -28.54 21.20
N ALA A 182 -3.22 -29.18 21.53
CA ALA A 182 -4.43 -28.52 21.98
C ALA A 182 -4.29 -27.84 23.36
N ALA A 183 -3.57 -28.47 24.31
CA ALA A 183 -3.30 -27.91 25.63
C ALA A 183 -2.34 -26.72 25.56
N ILE A 184 -1.32 -26.80 24.70
CA ILE A 184 -0.37 -25.71 24.43
C ILE A 184 -1.09 -24.52 23.78
N LEU A 185 -2.03 -24.77 22.86
CA LEU A 185 -2.86 -23.73 22.22
C LEU A 185 -3.80 -23.06 23.23
N ALA A 186 -4.44 -23.82 24.11
CA ALA A 186 -5.31 -23.29 25.15
C ALA A 186 -4.53 -22.38 26.13
N GLN A 187 -3.32 -22.78 26.52
CA GLN A 187 -2.46 -21.95 27.39
C GLN A 187 -2.04 -20.65 26.71
N LYS A 188 -1.74 -20.69 25.41
CA LYS A 188 -1.32 -19.52 24.61
C LYS A 188 -2.46 -18.54 24.32
N ILE A 189 -3.71 -19.02 24.34
CA ILE A 189 -4.91 -18.18 24.23
C ILE A 189 -5.21 -17.52 25.59
N ALA A 190 -5.06 -18.26 26.70
CA ALA A 190 -5.28 -17.75 28.05
C ALA A 190 -4.27 -16.65 28.47
N THR A 191 -3.02 -16.76 28.02
CA THR A 191 -2.00 -15.70 28.25
C THR A 191 -2.29 -14.43 27.45
N LYS A 192 -2.92 -14.54 26.27
CA LYS A 192 -3.29 -13.40 25.43
C LYS A 192 -4.57 -12.69 25.92
N SER A 193 -5.44 -13.36 26.67
CA SER A 193 -6.66 -12.75 27.23
C SER A 193 -6.45 -11.98 28.54
N THR A 194 -5.29 -12.13 29.20
CA THR A 194 -5.03 -11.49 30.51
C THR A 194 -4.47 -10.05 30.39
N SER A 195 -4.14 -9.57 29.19
CA SER A 195 -3.58 -8.22 28.99
C SER A 195 -4.62 -7.10 28.80
N GLN A 196 -5.90 -7.34 29.08
CA GLN A 196 -6.93 -6.30 29.04
C GLN A 196 -7.90 -6.39 30.24
N THR A 197 -7.46 -5.95 31.42
CA THR A 197 -8.38 -5.29 32.37
C THR A 197 -7.60 -4.34 33.28
N ALA A 198 -8.04 -3.09 33.32
CA ALA A 198 -7.46 -2.00 34.09
C ALA A 198 -7.96 -1.98 35.54
N ALA A 199 -7.06 -1.69 36.50
CA ALA A 199 -7.32 -0.86 37.69
C ALA A 199 -5.98 -0.51 38.42
N PRO A 200 -5.90 0.60 39.18
CA PRO A 200 -4.64 1.25 39.56
C PRO A 200 -4.19 0.92 41.00
N SER A 201 -2.88 0.80 41.23
CA SER A 201 -2.29 1.03 42.56
C SER A 201 -0.77 1.24 42.53
N THR A 202 -0.37 2.14 43.41
CA THR A 202 0.92 2.77 43.66
C THR A 202 1.99 1.83 44.23
N GLN A 203 3.23 2.04 43.77
CA GLN A 203 4.54 1.85 44.43
C GLN A 203 5.13 0.45 44.73
N ASN A 204 6.35 0.29 44.17
CA ASN A 204 7.58 -0.30 44.70
C ASN A 204 7.65 -1.82 44.96
N ALA A 205 8.34 -2.53 44.07
CA ALA A 205 9.37 -3.49 44.46
C ALA A 205 10.36 -3.73 43.30
N ASP A 206 11.64 -3.64 43.66
CA ASP A 206 12.83 -3.87 42.87
C ASP A 206 12.91 -5.33 42.39
N ALA A 207 13.01 -5.54 41.07
CA ALA A 207 13.41 -6.81 40.48
C ALA A 207 14.03 -6.60 39.09
N THR A 208 15.30 -6.98 39.01
CA THR A 208 16.19 -7.03 37.85
C THR A 208 15.48 -7.38 36.54
N THR A 209 15.24 -6.37 35.69
CA THR A 209 14.73 -6.58 34.34
C THR A 209 15.91 -6.77 33.40
N GLN A 210 16.16 -8.01 32.99
CA GLN A 210 16.88 -8.25 31.75
C GLN A 210 16.08 -7.64 30.59
N PRO A 211 16.70 -6.85 29.71
CA PRO A 211 15.99 -6.28 28.56
C PRO A 211 15.74 -7.39 27.54
N GLU A 212 14.53 -7.96 27.58
CA GLU A 212 13.97 -8.67 26.43
C GLU A 212 13.79 -7.67 25.27
N PRO A 213 14.26 -7.97 24.05
CA PRO A 213 14.08 -7.10 22.90
C PRO A 213 12.64 -7.24 22.36
N THR A 214 11.67 -6.60 23.01
CA THR A 214 10.37 -6.36 22.37
C THR A 214 10.56 -5.32 21.25
N PRO A 215 10.19 -5.59 19.99
CA PRO A 215 10.42 -4.65 18.91
C PRO A 215 9.56 -3.39 19.10
N PRO A 216 10.17 -2.19 19.27
CA PRO A 216 9.43 -0.93 19.44
C PRO A 216 8.68 -0.50 18.16
N SER A 217 8.88 -1.20 17.03
CA SER A 217 8.24 -0.91 15.75
C SER A 217 6.74 -1.22 15.72
N SER A 218 6.25 -2.13 16.57
CA SER A 218 4.82 -2.47 16.61
C SER A 218 3.95 -1.28 17.03
N GLY A 219 4.44 -0.47 17.99
CA GLY A 219 3.75 0.75 18.42
C GLY A 219 3.74 1.83 17.34
N VAL A 220 4.88 2.06 16.67
CA VAL A 220 4.97 3.09 15.61
C VAL A 220 4.14 2.71 14.39
N LEU A 221 4.13 1.44 13.98
CA LEU A 221 3.29 0.97 12.86
C LEU A 221 1.80 0.99 13.21
N ALA A 222 1.43 0.66 14.45
CA ALA A 222 0.05 0.79 14.91
C ALA A 222 -0.42 2.25 14.93
N HIS A 223 0.43 3.18 15.35
CA HIS A 223 0.15 4.62 15.27
C HIS A 223 0.05 5.10 13.82
N ALA A 224 0.95 4.67 12.93
CA ALA A 224 0.89 5.00 11.51
C ALA A 224 -0.41 4.50 10.87
N ALA A 225 -0.83 3.27 11.17
CA ALA A 225 -2.10 2.71 10.70
C ALA A 225 -3.32 3.48 11.26
N ALA A 226 -3.27 3.93 12.51
CA ALA A 226 -4.32 4.77 13.08
C ALA A 226 -4.40 6.16 12.41
N PHE A 227 -3.24 6.75 12.06
CA PHE A 227 -3.20 7.99 11.30
C PHE A 227 -3.72 7.81 9.87
N ASP A 228 -3.34 6.73 9.19
CA ASP A 228 -3.82 6.38 7.86
C ASP A 228 -5.34 6.16 7.85
N GLY A 229 -5.88 5.42 8.82
CA GLY A 229 -7.33 5.28 8.98
C GLY A 229 -8.06 6.61 9.21
N ARG A 230 -7.45 7.53 9.98
CA ARG A 230 -8.01 8.89 10.16
C ARG A 230 -7.89 9.74 8.90
N LEU A 231 -6.79 9.62 8.14
CA LEU A 231 -6.61 10.27 6.85
C LEU A 231 -7.65 9.78 5.85
N ALA A 232 -7.85 8.47 5.75
CA ALA A 232 -8.87 7.87 4.89
C ALA A 232 -10.30 8.38 5.22
N LEU A 233 -10.62 8.58 6.50
CA LEU A 233 -11.90 9.19 6.89
C LEU A 233 -12.00 10.66 6.47
N ILE A 234 -10.91 11.41 6.54
CA ILE A 234 -10.86 12.81 6.10
C ILE A 234 -10.94 12.89 4.57
N GLU A 235 -10.25 12.00 3.86
CA GLU A 235 -10.30 11.87 2.40
C GLU A 235 -11.71 11.50 1.94
N ALA A 236 -12.36 10.53 2.59
CA ALA A 236 -13.74 10.16 2.33
C ALA A 236 -14.71 11.32 2.62
N ALA A 237 -14.50 12.08 3.71
CA ALA A 237 -15.32 13.25 4.03
C ALA A 237 -15.13 14.41 3.06
N MET A 238 -13.93 14.56 2.49
CA MET A 238 -13.62 15.57 1.48
C MET A 238 -13.90 15.09 0.04
N GLY A 239 -14.24 13.81 -0.14
CA GLY A 239 -14.50 13.20 -1.45
C GLY A 239 -13.27 13.10 -2.35
N ILE A 240 -12.05 13.29 -1.82
CA ILE A 240 -10.81 13.17 -2.60
C ILE A 240 -10.42 11.69 -2.68
N SER A 241 -10.66 11.04 -3.82
CA SER A 241 -10.20 9.66 -4.04
C SER A 241 -8.74 9.67 -4.47
N SER A 242 -7.96 8.61 -4.21
CA SER A 242 -6.53 8.55 -4.58
C SER A 242 -6.24 8.74 -6.08
N SER A 243 -7.26 8.73 -6.95
CA SER A 243 -7.21 9.09 -8.37
C SER A 243 -7.24 10.60 -8.64
N SER A 244 -7.67 11.44 -7.70
CA SER A 244 -7.76 12.91 -7.85
C SER A 244 -6.41 13.58 -7.51
N ASN A 245 -5.32 13.11 -8.10
CA ASN A 245 -4.02 13.74 -7.96
C ASN A 245 -3.98 15.02 -8.81
N PRO A 246 -3.83 16.23 -8.23
CA PRO A 246 -3.84 17.48 -8.99
C PRO A 246 -2.67 17.62 -9.99
N PHE A 247 -1.69 16.72 -9.94
CA PHE A 247 -0.55 16.67 -10.86
C PHE A 247 -0.68 15.61 -11.98
N VAL A 248 -1.68 14.74 -11.91
CA VAL A 248 -2.00 13.81 -13.01
C VAL A 248 -3.25 14.36 -13.66
N SER A 249 -3.05 15.31 -14.59
CA SER A 249 -4.09 15.75 -15.51
C SER A 249 -4.36 14.62 -16.50
N ASP A 250 -5.07 13.57 -16.07
CA ASP A 250 -5.70 12.67 -17.02
C ASP A 250 -6.85 13.47 -17.64
N GLY A 251 -6.75 13.73 -18.95
CA GLY A 251 -7.56 14.68 -19.70
C GLY A 251 -9.03 14.30 -19.89
N ILE A 252 -9.68 13.75 -18.87
CA ILE A 252 -11.07 13.28 -18.92
C ILE A 252 -11.83 13.91 -17.76
N SER A 253 -12.36 15.11 -18.01
CA SER A 253 -13.63 15.62 -17.49
C SER A 253 -14.01 15.41 -16.02
N GLU A 254 -13.08 15.49 -15.07
CA GLU A 254 -13.42 15.92 -13.71
C GLU A 254 -12.91 17.36 -13.50
N PRO A 255 -13.71 18.26 -12.90
CA PRO A 255 -13.25 19.59 -12.61
C PRO A 255 -12.05 19.47 -11.67
N ALA A 256 -10.86 19.85 -12.16
CA ALA A 256 -9.64 19.93 -11.36
C ALA A 256 -9.97 20.55 -10.01
N LEU A 257 -9.71 19.81 -8.93
CA LEU A 257 -10.13 20.11 -7.56
C LEU A 257 -10.10 21.61 -7.30
N GLN A 258 -11.28 22.24 -7.34
CA GLN A 258 -11.36 23.66 -7.02
C GLN A 258 -10.97 23.78 -5.55
N PRO A 259 -10.13 24.76 -5.18
CA PRO A 259 -9.75 24.94 -3.79
C PRO A 259 -11.04 25.16 -2.98
N VAL A 260 -11.28 24.24 -2.04
CA VAL A 260 -12.56 24.14 -1.29
C VAL A 260 -12.88 25.46 -0.59
N LEU A 261 -11.86 26.14 -0.05
CA LEU A 261 -12.04 27.41 0.67
C LEU A 261 -12.55 28.54 -0.24
N PRO A 262 -11.93 28.88 -1.39
CA PRO A 262 -12.51 29.81 -2.37
C PRO A 262 -13.90 29.42 -2.89
N ALA A 263 -14.17 28.13 -3.10
CA ALA A 263 -15.49 27.67 -3.54
C ALA A 263 -16.55 27.93 -2.46
N VAL A 264 -16.22 27.64 -1.20
CA VAL A 264 -17.08 27.96 -0.06
C VAL A 264 -17.25 29.47 0.10
N ASP A 265 -16.19 30.27 -0.05
CA ASP A 265 -16.27 31.74 0.05
C ASP A 265 -17.13 32.35 -1.08
N HIS A 266 -17.06 31.78 -2.28
CA HIS A 266 -17.93 32.18 -3.37
C HIS A 266 -19.39 31.76 -3.13
N LEU A 267 -19.63 30.58 -2.55
CA LEU A 267 -20.97 30.16 -2.16
C LEU A 267 -21.53 31.00 -1.00
N THR A 268 -20.72 31.37 -0.01
CA THR A 268 -21.14 32.27 1.07
C THR A 268 -21.39 33.68 0.54
N SER A 269 -20.60 34.18 -0.42
CA SER A 269 -20.88 35.44 -1.13
C SER A 269 -22.20 35.39 -1.90
N ARG A 270 -22.49 34.27 -2.59
CA ARG A 270 -23.76 34.04 -3.29
C ARG A 270 -24.94 33.91 -2.31
N LEU A 271 -24.74 33.29 -1.16
CA LEU A 271 -25.77 33.12 -0.14
C LEU A 271 -26.03 34.45 0.58
N THR A 272 -25.00 35.21 0.93
CA THR A 272 -25.13 36.54 1.54
C THR A 272 -25.76 37.55 0.59
N THR A 273 -25.46 37.50 -0.71
CA THR A 273 -26.19 38.30 -1.70
C THR A 273 -27.65 37.88 -1.79
N LEU A 274 -27.96 36.58 -1.81
CA LEU A 274 -29.35 36.10 -1.72
C LEU A 274 -30.05 36.53 -0.43
N MET A 275 -29.38 36.45 0.73
CA MET A 275 -29.91 36.85 2.04
C MET A 275 -30.18 38.35 2.09
N ASN A 276 -29.27 39.17 1.55
CA ASN A 276 -29.46 40.62 1.44
C ASN A 276 -30.59 40.99 0.47
N ILE A 277 -30.78 40.21 -0.60
CA ILE A 277 -31.89 40.38 -1.55
C ILE A 277 -33.23 39.94 -0.94
N LEU A 278 -33.24 38.91 -0.09
CA LEU A 278 -34.46 38.37 0.51
C LEU A 278 -34.90 39.11 1.78
N VAL A 279 -33.97 39.70 2.54
CA VAL A 279 -34.25 40.33 3.84
C VAL A 279 -34.27 41.88 3.78
N GLY A 280 -33.55 42.51 2.84
CA GLY A 280 -33.56 43.97 2.66
C GLY A 280 -33.02 44.79 3.86
N PRO A 281 -32.58 46.04 3.65
CA PRO A 281 -32.05 46.88 4.72
C PRO A 281 -33.18 47.70 5.39
N ASN A 282 -34.00 47.07 6.22
CA ASN A 282 -34.67 47.69 7.39
C ASN A 282 -35.74 46.76 7.99
N PRO A 283 -35.67 46.40 9.29
CA PRO A 283 -36.83 45.89 10.01
C PRO A 283 -37.72 47.07 10.40
N VAL A 284 -38.66 47.47 9.53
CA VAL A 284 -39.79 48.30 10.00
C VAL A 284 -40.85 47.35 10.54
N SER A 285 -41.06 47.47 11.86
CA SER A 285 -42.05 46.76 12.67
C SER A 285 -43.40 46.59 11.95
N ALA A 286 -43.85 45.36 11.78
CA ALA A 286 -45.24 45.05 11.43
C ALA A 286 -45.78 44.07 12.47
N VAL A 287 -46.74 44.56 13.25
CA VAL A 287 -47.59 43.82 14.20
C VAL A 287 -48.26 42.63 13.48
N PRO A 288 -48.35 41.44 14.10
CA PRO A 288 -49.01 40.29 13.47
C PRO A 288 -50.52 40.41 13.65
N THR A 289 -51.28 40.47 12.55
CA THR A 289 -52.70 40.10 12.57
C THR A 289 -52.86 38.80 11.79
N MET A 290 -53.52 37.86 12.45
CA MET A 290 -53.69 36.47 12.07
C MET A 290 -54.31 36.29 10.68
N GLY A 291 -53.76 35.35 9.91
CA GLY A 291 -54.35 34.91 8.65
C GLY A 291 -53.44 33.89 7.96
N SER A 292 -53.86 32.63 7.98
CA SER A 292 -53.21 31.51 7.29
C SER A 292 -53.26 31.69 5.77
N ALA A 293 -52.10 31.87 5.14
CA ALA A 293 -51.88 31.65 3.71
C ALA A 293 -50.37 31.44 3.44
N PRO A 294 -49.98 30.56 2.49
CA PRO A 294 -48.58 30.24 2.20
C PRO A 294 -47.85 31.45 1.57
N PRO A 295 -46.57 31.68 1.86
CA PRO A 295 -45.82 32.76 1.22
C PRO A 295 -45.54 32.40 -0.24
N SER A 296 -46.32 32.95 -1.16
CA SER A 296 -45.99 32.96 -2.58
C SER A 296 -44.73 33.78 -2.82
N THR A 297 -43.68 33.08 -3.26
CA THR A 297 -42.40 33.62 -3.70
C THR A 297 -42.56 34.38 -5.03
N THR A 298 -42.96 35.64 -4.98
CA THR A 298 -42.91 36.53 -6.16
C THR A 298 -42.43 37.92 -5.75
N VAL A 299 -41.13 38.04 -5.50
CA VAL A 299 -40.41 39.30 -5.27
C VAL A 299 -39.00 39.13 -5.84
N THR A 300 -38.42 39.91 -6.76
CA THR A 300 -38.88 40.96 -7.69
C THR A 300 -37.74 41.12 -8.70
N THR A 301 -37.95 40.70 -9.96
CA THR A 301 -37.09 41.01 -11.11
C THR A 301 -36.77 42.50 -11.33
N PRO A 302 -37.61 43.50 -10.97
CA PRO A 302 -37.29 44.91 -11.27
C PRO A 302 -36.10 45.49 -10.48
N HIS A 303 -35.76 44.94 -9.31
CA HIS A 303 -34.61 45.43 -8.54
C HIS A 303 -33.27 44.94 -9.11
N LEU A 304 -33.25 43.73 -9.67
CA LEU A 304 -32.09 43.20 -10.39
C LEU A 304 -31.91 43.93 -11.72
N GLU A 305 -33.01 44.24 -12.42
CA GLU A 305 -32.97 45.05 -13.64
C GLU A 305 -32.48 46.48 -13.38
N THR A 306 -32.94 47.14 -12.32
CA THR A 306 -32.47 48.50 -11.95
C THR A 306 -31.02 48.53 -11.47
N LEU A 307 -30.55 47.52 -10.74
CA LEU A 307 -29.13 47.40 -10.42
C LEU A 307 -28.30 47.04 -11.65
N SER A 308 -28.76 46.14 -12.52
CA SER A 308 -28.04 45.77 -13.74
C SER A 308 -27.91 46.96 -14.69
N THR A 309 -28.94 47.80 -14.79
CA THR A 309 -28.91 49.04 -15.60
C THR A 309 -27.99 50.08 -14.98
N ARG A 310 -27.96 50.21 -13.65
CA ARG A 310 -27.00 51.10 -12.97
C ARG A 310 -25.56 50.61 -13.09
N VAL A 311 -25.32 49.30 -13.01
CA VAL A 311 -24.00 48.68 -13.24
C VAL A 311 -23.58 48.88 -14.69
N ARG A 312 -24.47 48.61 -15.67
CA ARG A 312 -24.18 48.87 -17.10
C ARG A 312 -23.89 50.35 -17.37
N LYS A 313 -24.58 51.26 -16.69
CA LYS A 313 -24.31 52.70 -16.80
C LYS A 313 -22.94 53.04 -16.22
N LEU A 314 -22.60 52.53 -15.04
CA LEU A 314 -21.29 52.74 -14.43
C LEU A 314 -20.16 52.14 -15.28
N THR A 315 -20.35 50.96 -15.87
CA THR A 315 -19.36 50.38 -16.79
C THR A 315 -19.21 51.24 -18.04
N ALA A 316 -20.31 51.71 -18.63
CA ALA A 316 -20.27 52.62 -19.78
C ALA A 316 -19.58 53.95 -19.45
N ASP A 317 -19.85 54.53 -18.26
CA ASP A 317 -19.21 55.76 -17.81
C ASP A 317 -17.70 55.55 -17.56
N THR A 318 -17.29 54.40 -17.00
CA THR A 318 -15.87 54.06 -16.83
C THR A 318 -15.15 53.81 -18.16
N GLU A 319 -15.82 53.19 -19.12
CA GLU A 319 -15.30 52.96 -20.47
C GLU A 319 -15.20 54.28 -21.25
N ALA A 320 -16.17 55.17 -21.09
CA ALA A 320 -16.12 56.53 -21.62
C ALA A 320 -14.93 57.30 -21.04
N LEU A 321 -14.69 57.21 -19.72
CA LEU A 321 -13.54 57.83 -19.05
C LEU A 321 -12.22 57.21 -19.52
N ALA A 322 -12.14 55.88 -19.66
CA ALA A 322 -10.96 55.20 -20.19
C ALA A 322 -10.67 55.59 -21.64
N SER A 323 -11.69 55.67 -22.50
CA SER A 323 -11.56 56.13 -23.88
C SER A 323 -11.15 57.61 -23.96
N ALA A 324 -11.67 58.46 -23.06
CA ALA A 324 -11.28 59.86 -22.95
C ALA A 324 -9.81 59.99 -22.52
N ARG A 325 -9.36 59.20 -21.55
CA ARG A 325 -7.94 59.14 -21.14
C ARG A 325 -7.05 58.67 -22.28
N LYS A 326 -7.43 57.63 -23.02
CA LYS A 326 -6.68 57.15 -24.18
C LYS A 326 -6.57 58.22 -25.27
N ARG A 327 -7.68 58.87 -25.64
CA ARG A 327 -7.67 59.99 -26.59
C ARG A 327 -6.81 61.16 -26.12
N ALA A 328 -6.82 61.48 -24.82
CA ALA A 328 -5.97 62.52 -24.27
C ALA A 328 -4.47 62.16 -24.35
N VAL A 329 -4.10 60.91 -24.08
CA VAL A 329 -2.72 60.41 -24.22
C VAL A 329 -2.29 60.39 -25.70
N ASP A 330 -3.16 59.94 -26.60
CA ASP A 330 -2.86 59.91 -28.04
C ASP A 330 -2.74 61.32 -28.62
N ALA A 331 -3.57 62.28 -28.16
CA ALA A 331 -3.46 63.68 -28.51
C ALA A 331 -2.16 64.31 -27.98
N ALA A 332 -1.74 63.96 -26.76
CA ALA A 332 -0.47 64.39 -26.19
C ALA A 332 0.73 63.84 -27.00
N LYS A 333 0.68 62.56 -27.41
CA LYS A 333 1.69 61.95 -28.29
C LYS A 333 1.72 62.59 -29.68
N ALA A 334 0.55 62.86 -30.27
CA ALA A 334 0.46 63.53 -31.57
C ALA A 334 1.01 64.97 -31.52
N ALA A 335 0.71 65.72 -30.46
CA ALA A 335 1.29 67.05 -30.24
C ALA A 335 2.81 67.00 -30.06
N GLN A 336 3.32 65.98 -29.37
CA GLN A 336 4.76 65.76 -29.22
C GLN A 336 5.43 65.42 -30.57
N ASN A 337 4.81 64.54 -31.37
CA ASN A 337 5.33 64.18 -32.70
C ASN A 337 5.27 65.37 -33.67
N ALA A 338 4.22 66.19 -33.62
CA ALA A 338 4.14 67.42 -34.41
C ALA A 338 5.23 68.43 -34.02
N ARG A 339 5.58 68.53 -32.72
CA ARG A 339 6.66 69.39 -32.24
C ARG A 339 8.03 68.90 -32.72
N ILE A 340 8.26 67.58 -32.74
CA ILE A 340 9.47 66.96 -33.29
C ILE A 340 9.56 67.19 -34.81
N ALA A 341 8.45 67.04 -35.55
CA ALA A 341 8.41 67.31 -36.98
C ALA A 341 8.66 68.79 -37.31
N SER A 342 8.10 69.73 -36.53
CA SER A 342 8.36 71.16 -36.72
C SER A 342 9.81 71.56 -36.40
N ALA A 343 10.49 70.84 -35.50
CA ALA A 343 11.90 71.06 -35.21
C ALA A 343 12.85 70.52 -36.29
N ALA A 344 12.38 69.64 -37.17
CA ALA A 344 13.17 69.03 -38.24
C ALA A 344 13.09 69.80 -39.59
N LEU A 345 12.27 70.85 -39.69
CA LEU A 345 11.96 71.56 -40.95
C LEU A 345 12.65 72.92 -41.11
N GLU A 346 13.43 73.40 -40.13
CA GLU A 346 14.19 74.67 -40.22
C GLU A 346 15.70 74.43 -40.27
N PRO A 347 16.37 74.61 -41.43
CA PRO A 347 17.82 74.65 -41.52
C PRO A 347 18.30 76.07 -41.79
N SER A 348 18.69 76.85 -40.76
CA SER A 348 19.72 77.90 -40.93
C SER A 348 20.24 78.51 -39.61
N ASP A 349 21.55 78.34 -39.43
CA ASP A 349 22.56 79.23 -38.82
C ASP A 349 22.20 80.14 -37.63
N MET A 350 22.71 79.80 -36.44
CA MET A 350 23.62 80.64 -35.62
C MET A 350 23.85 80.01 -34.23
N SER A 351 25.11 79.99 -33.80
CA SER A 351 25.53 79.72 -32.44
C SER A 351 24.93 80.71 -31.44
N VAL A 352 24.24 80.23 -30.41
CA VAL A 352 24.56 80.41 -28.98
C VAL A 352 23.41 79.85 -28.13
N SER A 353 23.78 78.97 -27.18
CA SER A 353 23.11 78.72 -25.91
C SER A 353 21.62 79.07 -25.79
N SER A 354 20.75 78.10 -26.10
CA SER A 354 19.56 77.89 -25.28
C SER A 354 19.33 76.41 -25.11
N SER A 355 19.69 75.94 -23.92
CA SER A 355 19.44 74.59 -23.43
C SER A 355 17.93 74.32 -23.40
N SER A 356 17.41 73.73 -24.47
CA SER A 356 16.18 72.93 -24.41
C SER A 356 16.26 71.85 -25.49
N ALA A 357 17.38 71.13 -25.48
CA ALA A 357 17.37 69.76 -25.92
C ALA A 357 16.24 69.07 -25.16
N THR A 358 15.38 68.41 -25.91
CA THR A 358 14.30 67.55 -25.46
C THR A 358 14.82 66.64 -24.35
N GLU A 359 14.69 67.06 -23.11
CA GLU A 359 14.60 66.15 -21.99
C GLU A 359 13.31 65.37 -22.23
N VAL A 360 13.44 64.30 -23.01
CA VAL A 360 12.79 63.07 -22.62
C VAL A 360 13.32 62.84 -21.23
N ASP A 361 12.59 63.34 -20.23
CA ASP A 361 12.98 63.32 -18.82
C ASP A 361 13.56 61.92 -18.56
N PRO A 362 14.88 61.77 -18.31
CA PRO A 362 15.49 60.46 -18.14
C PRO A 362 14.83 59.73 -16.97
N ALA A 363 14.16 60.46 -16.08
CA ALA A 363 13.33 59.90 -15.03
C ALA A 363 12.00 59.33 -15.56
N ALA A 364 11.41 59.82 -16.66
CA ALA A 364 10.18 59.28 -17.25
C ALA A 364 10.45 57.96 -17.99
N THR A 365 11.51 57.85 -18.80
CA THR A 365 11.89 56.58 -19.45
C THR A 365 12.35 55.53 -18.45
N GLN A 366 13.09 55.94 -17.41
CA GLN A 366 13.44 55.04 -16.30
C GLN A 366 12.20 54.58 -15.53
N ARG A 367 11.18 55.44 -15.34
CA ARG A 367 9.91 55.04 -14.71
C ARG A 367 9.12 54.07 -15.59
N ASP A 368 9.12 54.23 -16.90
CA ASP A 368 8.46 53.30 -17.83
C ASP A 368 9.18 51.95 -17.89
N GLU A 369 10.52 51.95 -17.92
CA GLU A 369 11.33 50.73 -17.79
C GLU A 369 11.15 50.06 -16.41
N GLN A 370 11.02 50.83 -15.33
CA GLN A 370 10.73 50.30 -14.01
C GLN A 370 9.32 49.73 -13.95
N ALA A 371 8.32 50.40 -14.56
CA ALA A 371 6.94 49.93 -14.61
C ALA A 371 6.82 48.62 -15.40
N THR A 372 7.51 48.50 -16.54
CA THR A 372 7.56 47.25 -17.31
C THR A 372 8.28 46.13 -16.56
N LYS A 373 9.39 46.41 -15.86
CA LYS A 373 10.07 45.45 -14.98
C LYS A 373 9.19 45.01 -13.81
N ILE A 374 8.48 45.95 -13.18
CA ILE A 374 7.52 45.69 -12.10
C ILE A 374 6.37 44.84 -12.61
N GLN A 375 5.81 45.16 -13.78
CA GLN A 375 4.75 44.37 -14.41
C GLN A 375 5.22 42.94 -14.75
N ALA A 376 6.46 42.79 -15.23
CA ALA A 376 7.08 41.48 -15.41
C ALA A 376 7.22 40.72 -14.08
N LEU A 377 7.63 41.40 -13.00
CA LEU A 377 7.70 40.79 -11.66
C LEU A 377 6.32 40.39 -11.13
N TYR A 378 5.30 41.24 -11.31
CA TYR A 378 3.92 40.91 -10.98
C TYR A 378 3.37 39.75 -11.81
N ALA A 379 3.82 39.57 -13.05
CA ALA A 379 3.48 38.38 -13.84
C ALA A 379 4.17 37.11 -13.33
N THR A 380 5.37 37.22 -12.76
CA THR A 380 6.07 36.09 -12.11
C THR A 380 5.65 35.83 -10.67
N LEU A 381 4.95 36.77 -10.03
CA LEU A 381 4.53 36.64 -8.63
C LEU A 381 3.52 35.49 -8.41
N PRO A 382 2.50 35.29 -9.26
CA PRO A 382 1.58 34.17 -9.14
C PRO A 382 2.28 32.81 -9.17
N THR A 383 3.32 32.64 -9.99
CA THR A 383 4.06 31.37 -10.07
C THR A 383 4.90 31.14 -8.82
N ILE A 384 5.52 32.19 -8.26
CA ILE A 384 6.23 32.08 -6.98
C ILE A 384 5.26 31.82 -5.82
N GLN A 385 4.09 32.48 -5.84
CA GLN A 385 3.07 32.34 -4.79
C GLN A 385 2.43 30.96 -4.79
N SER A 386 2.30 30.30 -5.94
CA SER A 386 1.83 28.91 -6.02
C SER A 386 2.91 27.89 -5.63
N LEU A 387 4.20 28.18 -5.87
CA LEU A 387 5.32 27.31 -5.48
C LEU A 387 5.70 27.42 -4.00
N HIS A 388 5.49 28.59 -3.38
CA HIS A 388 5.82 28.85 -1.98
C HIS A 388 5.21 27.84 -0.97
N PRO A 389 3.90 27.48 -1.02
CA PRO A 389 3.32 26.51 -0.09
C PRO A 389 3.83 25.08 -0.28
N ILE A 390 4.43 24.76 -1.44
CA ILE A 390 4.94 23.42 -1.76
C ILE A 390 6.41 23.26 -1.32
N LEU A 391 7.15 24.36 -1.19
CA LEU A 391 8.53 24.35 -0.74
C LEU A 391 8.74 23.67 0.64
N PRO A 392 7.96 23.95 1.70
CA PRO A 392 8.16 23.29 2.99
C PRO A 392 7.91 21.78 2.93
N SER A 393 6.88 21.32 2.21
CA SER A 393 6.61 19.88 2.09
C SER A 393 7.68 19.15 1.26
N VAL A 394 8.21 19.80 0.22
CA VAL A 394 9.35 19.27 -0.54
C VAL A 394 10.60 19.22 0.34
N LEU A 395 10.87 20.23 1.18
CA LEU A 395 11.99 20.19 2.12
C LEU A 395 11.85 19.08 3.17
N GLU A 396 10.64 18.85 3.69
CA GLU A 396 10.36 17.74 4.61
C GLU A 396 10.57 16.38 3.93
N ARG A 397 10.08 16.23 2.68
CA ARG A 397 10.33 15.02 1.88
C ARG A 397 11.81 14.83 1.55
N LEU A 398 12.54 15.89 1.23
CA LEU A 398 13.99 15.83 1.01
C LEU A 398 14.74 15.48 2.30
N ARG A 399 14.25 15.91 3.47
CA ARG A 399 14.83 15.56 4.77
C ARG A 399 14.62 14.09 5.10
N SER A 400 13.44 13.52 4.84
CA SER A 400 13.22 12.08 5.01
C SER A 400 14.00 11.26 3.96
N LEU A 401 14.02 11.72 2.72
CA LEU A 401 14.77 11.11 1.62
C LEU A 401 16.28 11.18 1.86
N ARG A 402 16.81 12.22 2.53
CA ARG A 402 18.23 12.32 2.89
C ARG A 402 18.69 11.13 3.73
N ALA A 403 17.87 10.64 4.66
CA ALA A 403 18.21 9.47 5.46
C ALA A 403 18.32 8.22 4.57
N ILE A 404 17.40 8.07 3.62
CA ILE A 404 17.41 6.96 2.65
C ILE A 404 18.61 7.06 1.71
N HIS A 405 18.91 8.26 1.18
CA HIS A 405 20.07 8.49 0.31
C HIS A 405 21.40 8.25 1.05
N ALA A 406 21.51 8.69 2.30
CA ALA A 406 22.68 8.40 3.12
C ALA A 406 22.84 6.89 3.37
N GLY A 407 21.73 6.19 3.68
CA GLY A 407 21.71 4.74 3.80
C GLY A 407 22.07 4.03 2.51
N ALA A 408 21.60 4.51 1.35
CA ALA A 408 21.94 3.95 0.04
C ALA A 408 23.43 4.14 -0.30
N ALA A 409 24.00 5.31 0.00
CA ALA A 409 25.42 5.58 -0.18
C ALA A 409 26.29 4.71 0.74
N GLN A 410 25.89 4.52 2.00
CA GLN A 410 26.56 3.61 2.93
C GLN A 410 26.46 2.16 2.47
N ALA A 411 25.29 1.76 1.94
CA ALA A 411 25.09 0.42 1.40
C ALA A 411 25.99 0.15 0.19
N SER A 412 26.10 1.10 -0.76
CA SER A 412 27.03 0.99 -1.89
C SER A 412 28.48 0.88 -1.42
N GLU A 413 28.90 1.71 -0.46
CA GLU A 413 30.26 1.63 0.09
C GLU A 413 30.51 0.28 0.78
N SER A 414 29.53 -0.22 1.56
CA SER A 414 29.64 -1.52 2.22
C SER A 414 29.74 -2.67 1.21
N LEU A 415 28.99 -2.60 0.09
CA LEU A 415 29.07 -3.55 -1.01
C LEU A 415 30.44 -3.50 -1.69
N ASP A 416 30.97 -2.32 -1.98
CA ASP A 416 32.32 -2.17 -2.55
C ASP A 416 33.38 -2.77 -1.61
N THR A 417 33.21 -2.62 -0.30
CA THR A 417 34.14 -3.24 0.66
C THR A 417 33.98 -4.75 0.74
N LEU A 418 32.78 -5.27 0.55
CA LEU A 418 32.51 -6.72 0.52
C LEU A 418 33.09 -7.33 -0.76
N GLU A 419 32.92 -6.66 -1.90
CA GLU A 419 33.49 -7.06 -3.18
C GLU A 419 35.02 -7.13 -3.11
N LYS A 420 35.67 -6.12 -2.51
CA LYS A 420 37.12 -6.15 -2.26
C LYS A 420 37.52 -7.34 -1.39
N ARG A 421 36.84 -7.57 -0.27
CA ARG A 421 37.11 -8.73 0.61
C ARG A 421 36.89 -10.05 -0.11
N GLN A 422 35.86 -10.15 -0.95
CA GLN A 422 35.60 -11.35 -1.75
C GLN A 422 36.71 -11.59 -2.78
N ALA A 423 37.19 -10.54 -3.44
CA ALA A 423 38.31 -10.64 -4.37
C ALA A 423 39.60 -11.07 -3.64
N ASP A 424 39.84 -10.57 -2.42
CA ASP A 424 41.00 -10.95 -1.62
C ASP A 424 40.90 -12.40 -1.13
N MET A 425 39.74 -12.82 -0.60
CA MET A 425 39.50 -14.23 -0.24
C MET A 425 39.66 -15.17 -1.44
N ALA A 426 39.22 -14.76 -2.63
CA ALA A 426 39.42 -15.56 -3.84
C ALA A 426 40.90 -15.71 -4.18
N ARG A 427 41.71 -14.64 -4.05
CA ARG A 427 43.17 -14.70 -4.22
C ARG A 427 43.83 -15.57 -3.15
N GLU A 428 43.42 -15.45 -1.90
CA GLU A 428 43.92 -16.29 -0.82
C GLU A 428 43.63 -17.76 -1.10
N ILE A 429 42.39 -18.12 -1.45
CA ILE A 429 42.01 -19.49 -1.79
C ILE A 429 42.88 -20.04 -2.92
N GLU A 430 43.18 -19.24 -3.94
CA GLU A 430 44.07 -19.65 -5.01
C GLU A 430 45.51 -19.90 -4.50
N GLN A 431 46.03 -19.02 -3.64
CA GLN A 431 47.33 -19.24 -2.98
C GLN A 431 47.33 -20.50 -2.08
N TRP A 432 46.23 -20.79 -1.38
CA TRP A 432 46.08 -22.01 -0.59
C TRP A 432 46.05 -23.26 -1.46
N ARG A 433 45.44 -23.18 -2.66
CA ARG A 433 45.44 -24.28 -3.63
C ARG A 433 46.82 -24.54 -4.20
N GLU A 434 47.52 -23.49 -4.61
CA GLU A 434 48.91 -23.59 -5.08
C GLU A 434 49.80 -24.15 -3.97
N GLY A 435 49.67 -23.64 -2.74
CA GLY A 435 50.40 -24.15 -1.57
C GLY A 435 50.10 -25.62 -1.28
N LEU A 436 48.84 -26.04 -1.37
CA LEU A 436 48.45 -27.43 -1.18
C LEU A 436 49.02 -28.33 -2.29
N GLN A 437 49.03 -27.87 -3.54
CA GLN A 437 49.63 -28.62 -4.65
C GLN A 437 51.15 -28.80 -4.46
N VAL A 438 51.85 -27.77 -3.98
CA VAL A 438 53.28 -27.87 -3.64
C VAL A 438 53.49 -28.85 -2.49
N VAL A 439 52.65 -28.81 -1.46
CA VAL A 439 52.75 -29.75 -0.33
C VAL A 439 52.45 -31.18 -0.78
N GLU A 440 51.46 -31.40 -1.64
CA GLU A 440 51.12 -32.70 -2.21
C GLU A 440 52.29 -33.25 -3.05
N GLU A 441 52.91 -32.42 -3.87
CA GLU A 441 54.10 -32.81 -4.65
C GLU A 441 55.28 -33.14 -3.74
N LYS A 442 55.52 -32.34 -2.70
CA LYS A 442 56.59 -32.58 -1.71
C LYS A 442 56.32 -33.83 -0.87
N MET A 443 55.07 -34.11 -0.54
CA MET A 443 54.65 -35.31 0.17
C MET A 443 54.84 -36.55 -0.72
N GLY A 444 54.49 -36.46 -2.01
CA GLY A 444 54.75 -37.54 -2.97
C GLY A 444 56.25 -37.80 -3.18
N GLN A 445 57.06 -36.75 -3.28
CA GLN A 445 58.54 -36.85 -3.31
C GLN A 445 59.08 -37.47 -2.01
N GLY A 446 58.54 -37.06 -0.86
CA GLY A 446 58.90 -37.59 0.47
C GLY A 446 58.51 -39.05 0.64
N GLU A 447 57.33 -39.46 0.18
CA GLU A 447 56.86 -40.85 0.20
C GLU A 447 57.72 -41.72 -0.71
N ALA A 448 58.07 -41.25 -1.91
CA ALA A 448 58.96 -41.96 -2.82
C ALA A 448 60.38 -42.13 -2.21
N ALA A 449 60.92 -41.07 -1.62
CA ALA A 449 62.21 -41.13 -0.92
C ALA A 449 62.15 -42.05 0.32
N MET A 450 61.05 -42.04 1.06
CA MET A 450 60.83 -42.94 2.20
C MET A 450 60.73 -44.39 1.75
N LYS A 451 60.02 -44.69 0.65
CA LYS A 451 59.97 -46.03 0.04
C LYS A 451 61.36 -46.49 -0.39
N SER A 452 62.12 -45.66 -1.10
CA SER A 452 63.49 -46.02 -1.48
C SER A 452 64.40 -46.22 -0.26
N ASN A 453 64.24 -45.42 0.79
CA ASN A 453 65.00 -45.60 2.02
C ASN A 453 64.61 -46.89 2.74
N ILE A 454 63.32 -47.24 2.79
CA ILE A 454 62.85 -48.52 3.34
C ILE A 454 63.44 -49.66 2.52
N GLU A 455 63.39 -49.61 1.19
CA GLU A 455 63.98 -50.63 0.30
C GLU A 455 65.50 -50.80 0.50
N LEU A 456 66.21 -49.72 0.85
CA LEU A 456 67.65 -49.76 1.15
C LEU A 456 67.95 -50.27 2.57
N VAL A 457 67.13 -49.90 3.55
CA VAL A 457 67.32 -50.27 4.97
C VAL A 457 66.84 -51.68 5.25
N GLU A 458 65.77 -52.13 4.60
CA GLU A 458 65.19 -53.46 4.74
C GLU A 458 66.22 -54.61 4.55
N PRO A 459 67.06 -54.65 3.50
CA PRO A 459 68.09 -55.68 3.37
C PRO A 459 69.18 -55.56 4.45
N TRP A 460 69.51 -54.35 4.92
CA TRP A 460 70.47 -54.17 6.00
C TRP A 460 69.93 -54.68 7.33
N VAL A 461 68.66 -54.40 7.62
CA VAL A 461 67.97 -54.92 8.81
C VAL A 461 67.87 -56.44 8.74
N ARG A 462 67.49 -57.00 7.59
CA ARG A 462 67.47 -58.46 7.40
C ARG A 462 68.84 -59.12 7.57
N ASP A 463 69.91 -58.51 7.08
CA ASP A 463 71.26 -59.05 7.30
C ASP A 463 71.64 -58.99 8.78
N LEU A 464 71.26 -57.91 9.48
CA LEU A 464 71.50 -57.75 10.91
C LEU A 464 70.68 -58.76 11.73
N GLU A 465 69.42 -58.99 11.41
CA GLU A 465 68.56 -60.05 11.96
C GLU A 465 69.19 -61.42 11.72
N ALA A 466 69.59 -61.74 10.49
CA ALA A 466 70.24 -63.02 10.18
C ALA A 466 71.58 -63.21 10.91
N ARG A 467 72.32 -62.13 11.20
CA ARG A 467 73.52 -62.18 12.05
C ARG A 467 73.17 -62.39 13.53
N LEU A 468 72.07 -61.81 14.00
CA LEU A 468 71.57 -61.96 15.37
C LEU A 468 71.06 -63.39 15.60
N ASP A 469 70.28 -63.94 14.68
CA ASP A 469 69.82 -65.35 14.71
C ASP A 469 71.00 -66.33 14.73
N ARG A 470 72.05 -66.04 13.95
CA ARG A 470 73.28 -66.85 13.97
C ARG A 470 74.00 -66.80 15.32
N LEU A 471 73.96 -65.66 16.02
CA LEU A 471 74.51 -65.51 17.37
C LEU A 471 73.63 -66.20 18.42
N GLU A 472 72.31 -66.10 18.31
CA GLU A 472 71.36 -66.72 19.24
C GLU A 472 71.37 -68.25 19.11
N GLY A 473 71.44 -68.78 17.89
CA GLY A 473 71.56 -70.23 17.64
C GLY A 473 72.91 -70.85 18.04
N GLN A 474 73.93 -70.03 18.32
CA GLN A 474 75.25 -70.48 18.78
C GLN A 474 75.39 -70.45 20.32
N GLY A 475 74.39 -69.90 21.02
CA GLY A 475 74.33 -69.80 22.48
C GLY A 475 73.45 -70.85 23.18
N ALA A 476 72.95 -71.85 22.44
CA ALA A 476 72.16 -72.98 22.96
C ALA A 476 72.94 -74.30 22.94
#